data_AF-A0AAD4HCS5-F1
#
_entry.id   AF-A0AAD4HCS5-F1
#
_cell.length_a   1.000
_cell.length_b   1.000
_cell.length_c   1.000
_cell.angle_alpha   90.00
_cell.angle_beta   90.00
_cell.angle_gamma   90.00
#
_symmetry.space_group_name_H-M   'P 1'
#
loop_
_entity.id
_entity.type
_entity.pdbx_description
1 polymer ?
#
loop_
_entity_poly.entity_id
_entity_poly.type
_entity_poly.pdbx_seq_one_letter_code
_entity_poly.pdbx_strand_id
1 'polypeptide(L)'
;ELFELGFRYELRDLDHYLAWGCWNNDAIGHEQLLHSIFLGEAGLVMWSELFPSENYGLWNNTLMGCLPYLENFRRLLCDWDDVLPCLMTPLTSDNFTDTYSWEVRCMAVTFYIQTFFDHFGRPPIVPHLLPMQS
;
A
#
# COMPACT_ATOMS: atom_id res chain seq x y z
N GLU A 1 -0.36 -14.63 -0.93
CA GLU A 1 -1.76 -14.71 -0.47
C GLU A 1 -1.92 -14.45 1.03
N LEU A 2 -1.58 -15.36 1.96
CA LEU A 2 -1.86 -15.13 3.40
C LEU A 2 -1.19 -13.88 4.00
N PHE A 3 0.07 -13.61 3.63
CA PHE A 3 0.76 -12.40 4.09
C PHE A 3 0.17 -11.12 3.50
N GLU A 4 -0.21 -11.14 2.22
CA GLU A 4 -0.83 -9.97 1.59
C GLU A 4 -2.23 -9.71 2.17
N LEU A 5 -3.00 -10.76 2.43
CA LEU A 5 -4.28 -10.65 3.11
C LEU A 5 -4.13 -10.09 4.53
N GLY A 6 -3.16 -10.59 5.29
CA GLY A 6 -2.84 -10.06 6.61
C GLY A 6 -2.45 -8.58 6.56
N PHE A 7 -1.58 -8.21 5.61
CA PHE A 7 -1.22 -6.81 5.38
C PHE A 7 -2.43 -5.95 5.01
N ARG A 8 -3.34 -6.42 4.14
CA ARG A 8 -4.58 -5.70 3.78
C ARG A 8 -5.44 -5.42 5.00
N TYR A 9 -5.67 -6.41 5.85
CA TYR A 9 -6.47 -6.23 7.07
C TYR A 9 -5.79 -5.28 8.06
N GLU A 10 -4.50 -5.45 8.30
CA GLU A 10 -3.75 -4.58 9.21
C GLU A 10 -3.67 -3.12 8.71
N LEU A 11 -3.48 -2.94 7.40
CA LEU A 11 -3.49 -1.62 6.77
C LEU A 11 -4.88 -0.97 6.91
N ARG A 12 -5.96 -1.74 6.67
CA ARG A 12 -7.34 -1.26 6.80
C ARG A 12 -7.69 -0.88 8.24
N ASP A 13 -7.32 -1.71 9.21
CA ASP A 13 -7.60 -1.43 10.62
C ASP A 13 -6.86 -0.16 11.08
N LEU A 14 -5.60 0.01 10.68
CA LEU A 14 -4.83 1.21 10.99
C LEU A 14 -5.40 2.45 10.27
N ASP A 15 -5.68 2.34 8.98
CA ASP A 15 -6.23 3.41 8.17
C ASP A 15 -7.59 3.89 8.69
N HIS A 16 -8.47 2.98 9.10
CA HIS A 16 -9.76 3.31 9.68
C HIS A 16 -9.63 4.01 11.04
N TYR A 17 -8.56 3.74 11.79
CA TYR A 17 -8.27 4.44 13.04
C TYR A 17 -7.76 5.86 12.78
N LEU A 18 -6.82 6.03 11.84
CA LEU A 18 -6.14 7.31 11.59
C LEU A 18 -6.96 8.26 10.71
N ALA A 19 -7.55 7.75 9.63
CA ALA A 19 -8.29 8.54 8.66
C ALA A 19 -9.81 8.56 8.95
N TRP A 20 -10.21 8.50 10.23
CA TRP A 20 -11.63 8.38 10.63
C TRP A 20 -12.52 9.46 10.00
N GLY A 21 -11.99 10.68 9.84
CA GLY A 21 -12.67 11.77 9.13
C GLY A 21 -12.94 11.47 7.66
N CYS A 22 -11.98 10.87 6.94
CA CYS A 22 -12.12 10.46 5.55
C CYS A 22 -13.18 9.36 5.40
N TRP A 23 -13.13 8.35 6.27
CA TRP A 23 -14.12 7.27 6.31
C TRP A 23 -15.55 7.77 6.56
N ASN A 24 -15.74 8.76 7.44
CA ASN A 24 -17.07 9.34 7.67
C ASN A 24 -17.58 10.19 6.51
N ASN A 25 -16.68 10.83 5.76
CA ASN A 25 -17.04 11.72 4.67
C ASN A 25 -17.33 10.94 3.37
N ASP A 26 -16.51 9.94 3.04
CA ASP A 26 -16.65 9.11 1.84
C ASP A 26 -16.11 7.69 2.05
N ALA A 27 -16.83 6.87 2.81
CA ALA A 27 -16.44 5.48 3.06
C ALA A 27 -16.23 4.66 1.77
N ILE A 28 -17.03 4.91 0.72
CA ILE A 28 -16.96 4.13 -0.52
C ILE A 28 -15.70 4.50 -1.30
N GLY A 29 -15.44 5.80 -1.50
CA GLY A 29 -14.23 6.27 -2.17
C GLY A 29 -12.96 5.88 -1.42
N HIS A 30 -12.99 5.92 -0.08
CA HIS A 30 -11.85 5.56 0.75
C HIS A 30 -11.54 4.06 0.70
N GLU A 31 -12.56 3.20 0.79
CA GLU A 31 -12.39 1.75 0.62
C GLU A 31 -11.89 1.42 -0.81
N GLN A 32 -12.38 2.12 -1.84
CA GLN A 32 -11.87 1.97 -3.21
C GLN A 32 -10.40 2.37 -3.35
N LEU A 33 -9.99 3.48 -2.69
CA LEU A 33 -8.58 3.89 -2.65
C LEU A 33 -7.72 2.82 -2.00
N LEU A 34 -8.13 2.28 -0.85
CA LEU A 34 -7.42 1.21 -0.16
C LEU A 34 -7.26 -0.02 -1.04
N HIS A 35 -8.34 -0.48 -1.68
CA HIS A 35 -8.29 -1.64 -2.57
C HIS A 35 -7.39 -1.41 -3.79
N SER A 36 -7.31 -0.18 -4.30
CA SER A 36 -6.50 0.16 -5.48
C SER A 36 -4.97 0.10 -5.25
N ILE A 37 -4.52 -0.13 -4.02
CA ILE A 37 -3.12 -0.40 -3.68
C ILE A 37 -2.72 -1.84 -4.08
N PHE A 38 -3.70 -2.72 -4.22
CA PHE A 38 -3.52 -4.12 -4.47
C PHE A 38 -3.94 -4.50 -5.89
N LEU A 39 -3.35 -5.58 -6.41
CA LEU A 39 -3.79 -6.16 -7.68
C LEU A 39 -5.09 -6.97 -7.45
N GLY A 40 -6.07 -6.80 -8.35
CA GLY A 40 -7.29 -7.64 -8.43
C GLY A 40 -8.44 -7.24 -7.50
N GLU A 41 -9.63 -7.83 -7.71
CA GLU A 41 -10.76 -7.79 -6.76
C GLU A 41 -10.52 -8.72 -5.55
N ALA A 42 -9.26 -8.91 -5.17
CA ALA A 42 -8.80 -9.96 -4.27
C ALA A 42 -9.28 -9.80 -2.80
N GLY A 43 -10.23 -8.90 -2.53
CA GLY A 43 -11.03 -8.87 -1.30
C GLY A 43 -12.35 -9.63 -1.38
N LEU A 44 -12.87 -9.92 -2.59
CA LEU A 44 -14.22 -10.47 -2.78
C LEU A 44 -14.23 -11.95 -3.22
N VAL A 45 -13.23 -12.41 -3.99
CA VAL A 45 -13.20 -13.79 -4.52
C VAL A 45 -11.80 -14.41 -4.47
N MET A 46 -11.20 -14.43 -3.27
CA MET A 46 -9.82 -14.86 -3.04
C MET A 46 -9.57 -16.37 -3.23
N TRP A 47 -10.61 -17.20 -3.39
CA TRP A 47 -10.49 -18.67 -3.51
C TRP A 47 -10.41 -19.19 -4.94
N SER A 48 -10.47 -18.31 -5.95
CA SER A 48 -10.47 -18.69 -7.37
C SER A 48 -9.35 -18.07 -8.19
N GLU A 49 -8.53 -17.20 -7.61
CA GLU A 49 -7.39 -16.62 -8.30
C GLU A 49 -6.20 -17.59 -8.26
N LEU A 50 -5.48 -17.71 -9.38
CA LEU A 50 -4.25 -18.50 -9.48
C LEU A 50 -3.16 -17.80 -8.66
N PHE A 51 -2.36 -18.57 -7.92
CA PHE A 51 -1.18 -18.06 -7.23
C PHE A 51 -0.34 -17.21 -8.21
N PRO A 52 -0.02 -15.95 -7.86
CA PRO A 52 0.76 -15.09 -8.74
C PRO A 52 2.14 -15.72 -8.98
N SER A 53 2.47 -15.93 -10.26
CA SER A 53 3.78 -16.44 -10.70
C SER A 53 4.87 -15.36 -10.77
N GLU A 54 4.49 -14.10 -10.62
CA GLU A 54 5.39 -12.93 -10.70
C GLU A 54 5.04 -11.91 -9.61
N ASN A 55 5.92 -10.93 -9.37
CA ASN A 55 5.60 -9.81 -8.48
C ASN A 55 4.66 -8.83 -9.17
N TYR A 56 3.61 -8.41 -8.46
CA TYR A 56 2.59 -7.47 -8.95
C TYR A 56 2.32 -6.37 -7.91
N GLY A 57 1.44 -5.42 -8.23
CA GLY A 57 1.03 -4.35 -7.31
C GLY A 57 2.17 -3.41 -6.96
N LEU A 58 2.32 -3.09 -5.67
CA LEU A 58 3.43 -2.30 -5.13
C LEU A 58 4.80 -2.86 -5.53
N TRP A 59 4.90 -4.17 -5.77
CA TRP A 59 6.16 -4.85 -6.08
C TRP A 59 6.32 -5.24 -7.54
N ASN A 60 5.52 -4.68 -8.45
CA ASN A 60 5.59 -4.98 -9.88
C ASN A 60 7.04 -4.91 -10.40
N ASN A 61 7.44 -5.91 -11.19
CA ASN A 61 8.77 -6.02 -11.78
C ASN A 61 9.08 -4.90 -12.79
N THR A 62 8.06 -4.17 -13.25
CA THR A 62 8.20 -3.02 -14.14
C THR A 62 7.99 -1.73 -13.38
N LEU A 63 8.86 -0.74 -13.61
CA LEU A 63 8.77 0.59 -12.98
C LEU A 63 7.37 1.17 -13.19
N MET A 64 6.96 1.39 -14.44
CA MET A 64 5.63 1.97 -14.72
C MET A 64 4.46 1.09 -14.27
N GLY A 65 4.66 -0.23 -14.14
CA GLY A 65 3.64 -1.13 -13.62
C GLY A 65 3.40 -0.98 -12.11
N CYS A 66 4.36 -0.46 -11.34
CA CYS A 66 4.18 -0.23 -9.89
C CYS A 66 3.63 1.17 -9.57
N LEU A 67 3.76 2.13 -10.49
CA LEU A 67 3.33 3.53 -10.30
C LEU A 67 1.91 3.69 -9.72
N PRO A 68 0.85 3.11 -10.32
CA PRO A 68 -0.51 3.34 -9.80
C PRO A 68 -0.67 2.83 -8.36
N TYR A 69 -0.07 1.69 -8.03
CA TYR A 69 -0.17 1.09 -6.70
C TYR A 69 0.60 1.90 -5.66
N LEU A 70 1.82 2.34 -6.00
CA LEU A 70 2.63 3.16 -5.10
C LEU A 70 2.02 4.56 -4.89
N GLU A 71 1.45 5.16 -5.94
CA GLU A 71 0.73 6.44 -5.82
C GLU A 71 -0.52 6.31 -4.97
N ASN A 72 -1.31 5.25 -5.14
CA ASN A 72 -2.49 5.01 -4.31
C ASN A 72 -2.11 4.75 -2.84
N PHE A 73 -1.01 4.02 -2.61
CA PHE A 73 -0.51 3.80 -1.25
C PHE A 73 -0.06 5.12 -0.62
N ARG A 74 0.70 5.93 -1.34
CA ARG A 74 1.12 7.27 -0.90
C ARG A 74 -0.10 8.14 -0.57
N ARG A 75 -1.13 8.15 -1.44
CA ARG A 75 -2.37 8.92 -1.22
C ARG A 75 -3.08 8.49 0.05
N LEU A 76 -3.21 7.18 0.30
CA LEU A 76 -3.81 6.66 1.53
C LEU A 76 -3.04 7.17 2.77
N LEU A 77 -1.71 7.10 2.74
CA LEU A 77 -0.87 7.58 3.83
C LEU A 77 -0.95 9.11 4.03
N CYS A 78 -1.22 9.88 2.98
CA CYS A 78 -1.43 11.33 3.07
C CYS A 78 -2.70 11.73 3.82
N ASP A 79 -3.67 10.81 3.95
CA ASP A 79 -4.88 11.04 4.74
C ASP A 79 -4.64 10.78 6.24
N TRP A 80 -3.47 10.28 6.62
CA TRP A 80 -3.10 10.03 8.01
C TRP A 80 -2.48 11.26 8.63
N ASP A 81 -2.65 11.40 9.95
CA ASP A 81 -1.94 12.41 10.73
C ASP A 81 -0.41 12.18 10.67
N ASP A 82 0.35 13.26 10.78
CA ASP A 82 1.82 13.26 10.82
C ASP A 82 2.54 12.64 9.61
N VAL A 83 1.88 12.59 8.44
CA VAL A 83 2.50 12.10 7.21
C VAL A 83 3.78 12.87 6.87
N LEU A 84 4.79 12.13 6.43
CA LEU A 84 6.10 12.69 6.09
C LEU A 84 5.99 13.69 4.92
N PRO A 85 6.60 14.89 5.00
CA PRO A 85 6.56 15.89 3.93
C PRO A 85 7.04 15.37 2.57
N CYS A 86 7.96 14.42 2.56
CA CYS A 86 8.46 13.76 1.34
C CYS A 86 7.40 12.91 0.63
N LEU A 87 6.38 12.41 1.34
CA LEU A 87 5.27 11.66 0.77
C LEU A 87 4.17 12.58 0.22
N MET A 88 4.21 13.89 0.46
CA MET A 88 3.18 14.81 -0.04
C MET A 88 3.25 15.08 -1.54
N THR A 89 4.39 14.81 -2.18
CA THR A 89 4.58 15.04 -3.62
C THR A 89 3.93 13.91 -4.43
N PRO A 90 2.99 14.19 -5.34
CA PRO A 90 2.38 13.18 -6.19
C PRO A 90 3.38 12.48 -7.11
N LEU A 91 3.23 11.18 -7.27
CA LEU A 91 3.96 10.39 -8.25
C LEU A 91 3.28 10.51 -9.61
N THR A 92 4.07 10.86 -10.62
CA THR A 92 3.59 11.04 -11.99
C THR A 92 4.56 10.39 -12.96
N SER A 93 4.12 10.03 -14.16
CA SER A 93 5.01 9.47 -15.19
C SER A 93 6.29 10.29 -15.42
N ASP A 94 6.23 11.59 -15.18
CA ASP A 94 7.29 12.54 -15.48
C ASP A 94 8.38 12.56 -14.39
N ASN A 95 8.02 12.28 -13.13
CA ASN A 95 8.97 12.24 -12.00
C ASN A 95 9.34 10.81 -11.58
N PHE A 96 8.65 9.81 -12.12
CA PHE A 96 8.79 8.43 -11.70
C PHE A 96 10.00 7.73 -12.31
N THR A 97 11.12 7.87 -11.63
CA THR A 97 12.39 7.18 -11.92
C THR A 97 12.58 5.97 -11.00
N ASP A 98 13.48 5.05 -11.36
CA ASP A 98 13.81 3.88 -10.53
C ASP A 98 14.24 4.30 -9.12
N THR A 99 15.20 5.24 -9.01
CA THR A 99 15.69 5.79 -7.75
C THR A 99 14.57 6.44 -6.93
N TYR A 100 13.78 7.32 -7.55
CA TYR A 100 12.72 8.02 -6.82
C TYR A 100 11.61 7.05 -6.37
N SER A 101 11.26 6.07 -7.19
CA SER A 101 10.28 5.03 -6.85
C SER A 101 10.74 4.19 -5.66
N TRP A 102 12.03 3.84 -5.61
CA TRP A 102 12.63 3.11 -4.50
C TRP A 102 12.61 3.93 -3.21
N GLU A 103 13.03 5.19 -3.26
CA GLU A 103 13.01 6.11 -2.12
C GLU A 103 11.60 6.24 -1.54
N VAL A 104 10.62 6.56 -2.39
CA VAL A 104 9.22 6.74 -1.95
C VAL A 104 8.66 5.45 -1.38
N ARG A 105 8.97 4.29 -1.96
CA ARG A 105 8.56 2.99 -1.42
C ARG A 105 9.16 2.74 -0.04
N CYS A 106 10.47 2.95 0.13
CA CYS A 106 11.12 2.79 1.42
C CYS A 106 10.50 3.72 2.48
N MET A 107 10.25 4.98 2.13
CA MET A 107 9.66 5.95 3.05
C MET A 107 8.21 5.58 3.43
N ALA A 108 7.38 5.22 2.44
CA ALA A 108 5.98 4.82 2.67
C ALA A 108 5.89 3.56 3.54
N VAL A 109 6.68 2.54 3.24
CA VAL A 109 6.72 1.29 4.03
C VAL A 109 7.26 1.53 5.44
N THR A 110 8.31 2.34 5.60
CA THR A 110 8.87 2.66 6.92
C THR A 110 7.88 3.44 7.77
N PHE A 111 7.20 4.44 7.17
CA PHE A 111 6.15 5.20 7.83
C PHE A 111 5.02 4.28 8.28
N TYR A 112 4.51 3.41 7.39
CA TYR A 112 3.51 2.40 7.76
C TYR A 112 3.96 1.53 8.95
N ILE A 113 5.18 0.99 8.90
CA ILE A 113 5.71 0.11 9.95
C ILE A 113 5.75 0.83 11.30
N GLN A 114 6.30 2.04 11.31
CA GLN A 114 6.46 2.82 12.53
C GLN A 114 5.09 3.22 13.09
N THR A 115 4.21 3.78 12.25
CA THR A 115 2.87 4.20 12.65
C THR A 115 2.06 3.02 13.17
N PHE A 116 2.12 1.85 12.54
CA PHE A 116 1.45 0.65 13.04
C PHE A 116 2.00 0.23 14.40
N PHE A 117 3.33 0.21 14.57
CA PHE A 117 3.97 -0.16 15.83
C PHE A 117 3.54 0.79 16.96
N ASP A 118 3.49 2.08 16.69
CA ASP A 118 3.11 3.11 17.68
C ASP A 118 1.66 2.97 18.15
N HIS A 119 0.77 2.46 17.29
CA HIS A 119 -0.66 2.29 17.61
C HIS A 119 -0.99 0.90 18.19
N PHE A 120 -0.34 -0.16 17.71
CA PHE A 120 -0.68 -1.54 18.07
C PHE A 120 0.36 -2.23 18.96
N GLY A 121 1.52 -1.62 19.21
CA GLY A 121 2.57 -2.13 20.09
C GLY A 121 3.27 -3.39 19.58
N ARG A 122 3.12 -3.71 18.30
CA ARG A 122 3.74 -4.88 17.64
C ARG A 122 4.14 -4.55 16.21
N PRO A 123 5.11 -5.27 15.62
CA PRO A 123 5.40 -5.12 14.20
C PRO A 123 4.19 -5.53 13.34
N PRO A 124 3.91 -4.80 12.25
CA PRO A 124 2.94 -5.24 11.24
C PRO A 124 3.51 -6.32 10.34
N ILE A 125 2.61 -6.92 9.57
CA ILE A 125 2.91 -7.68 8.37
C ILE A 125 3.34 -6.68 7.30
N VAL A 126 4.54 -6.91 6.77
CA VAL A 126 5.14 -6.05 5.75
C VAL A 126 4.83 -6.62 4.37
N PRO A 127 4.60 -5.78 3.34
CA PRO A 127 4.47 -6.27 1.97
C PRO A 127 5.72 -7.07 1.56
N HIS A 128 5.55 -8.32 1.14
CA HIS A 128 6.66 -9.21 0.78
C HIS A 128 6.88 -9.27 -0.73
N LEU A 129 8.15 -9.33 -1.13
CA LEU A 129 8.57 -9.78 -2.46
C LEU A 129 8.49 -11.31 -2.53
N LEU A 130 7.98 -11.85 -3.65
CA LEU A 130 8.15 -13.27 -3.93
C LEU A 130 9.64 -13.54 -4.16
N PRO A 131 10.20 -14.62 -3.58
CA PRO A 131 11.56 -15.02 -3.89
C PRO A 131 11.67 -15.30 -5.39
N MET A 132 12.72 -14.76 -6.03
CA MET A 132 12.97 -15.00 -7.46
C MET A 132 13.11 -16.51 -7.69
N GLN A 133 12.32 -17.07 -8.61
CA GLN A 133 12.53 -18.42 -9.09
C GLN A 133 13.76 -18.41 -10.00
N SER A 134 14.85 -19.02 -9.53
CA SER A 134 16.10 -19.24 -10.29
C SER A 134 16.00 -20.45 -11.21
#